data_AF-A0A956TQE7-F1
#
_entry.id   AF-A0A956TQE7-F1
#
_cell.length_a   1.000
_cell.length_b   1.000
_cell.length_c   1.000
_cell.angle_alpha   90.00
_cell.angle_beta   90.00
_cell.angle_gamma   90.00
#
_symmetry.space_group_name_H-M   'P 1'
#
loop_
_entity.id
_entity.type
_entity.pdbx_description
1 polymer ?
#
loop_
_entity_poly.entity_id
_entity_poly.type
_entity_poly.pdbx_seq_one_letter_code
_entity_poly.pdbx_strand_id
1 'polypeptide(L)'
;RGDASSMRPKGEPNRDEKRPNRKFFERMPTPAQGLPKNADRSIYGHGGDNAAAGQQNPEWVQSEQVLVYHREEDQPGGEDWMSQLKQNSMQFLADQRGVQLQEIYKESVYKTGIAVLVDKIYGLLQRYTYEFNQIAGGTDLHVSGTISGDVTEVTRYNRMREVEETATYFRCRFTTRHFALVVRGYQDTVEAYLLPVNMVMALSQSENQYPPLCVVQVKITDQGMMWRMKDGEPPIDTLDQLAMWLFTKLVDETKKCLGLSG
;
A
#
# COMPACT_ATOMS: atom_id res chain seq x y z
N ARG A 1 -65.24 21.97 -5.73
CA ARG A 1 -66.57 21.32 -5.72
C ARG A 1 -66.43 20.02 -6.50
N GLY A 2 -66.41 18.81 -5.95
CA GLY A 2 -66.46 18.28 -4.58
C GLY A 2 -66.17 16.77 -4.62
N ASP A 3 -65.73 16.25 -3.47
CA ASP A 3 -65.82 14.89 -2.88
C ASP A 3 -66.26 13.68 -3.73
N ALA A 4 -65.95 12.42 -3.43
CA ALA A 4 -65.01 11.73 -2.55
C ALA A 4 -65.31 10.21 -2.72
N SER A 5 -64.27 9.38 -2.60
CA SER A 5 -64.28 8.05 -1.97
C SER A 5 -65.05 6.83 -2.55
N SER A 6 -64.29 5.71 -2.58
CA SER A 6 -64.65 4.36 -2.09
C SER A 6 -65.15 3.31 -3.11
N MET A 7 -64.36 2.27 -3.38
CA MET A 7 -64.54 0.91 -2.80
C MET A 7 -63.67 -0.14 -3.51
N ARG A 8 -63.15 -1.09 -2.72
CA ARG A 8 -62.39 -2.30 -3.11
C ARG A 8 -63.29 -3.39 -3.71
N PRO A 9 -62.69 -4.41 -4.35
CA PRO A 9 -62.88 -5.81 -3.91
C PRO A 9 -61.53 -6.57 -3.83
N LYS A 10 -61.16 -7.28 -2.75
CA LYS A 10 -61.51 -8.64 -2.29
C LYS A 10 -61.28 -9.77 -3.32
N GLY A 11 -60.30 -10.65 -3.04
CA GLY A 11 -60.15 -11.96 -3.66
C GLY A 11 -58.74 -12.56 -3.51
N GLU A 12 -58.53 -13.43 -2.51
CA GLU A 12 -57.38 -14.36 -2.42
C GLU A 12 -57.52 -15.46 -3.51
N PRO A 13 -56.43 -16.20 -3.86
CA PRO A 13 -56.16 -17.44 -3.11
C PRO A 13 -54.68 -17.77 -2.88
N ASN A 14 -54.48 -18.52 -1.80
CA ASN A 14 -53.30 -19.30 -1.44
C ASN A 14 -53.01 -20.40 -2.49
N ARG A 15 -51.75 -20.59 -2.90
CA ARG A 15 -51.32 -21.84 -3.56
C ARG A 15 -49.81 -22.10 -3.43
N ASP A 16 -49.50 -23.06 -2.56
CA ASP A 16 -48.36 -23.95 -2.68
C ASP A 16 -48.14 -24.40 -4.13
N GLU A 17 -46.93 -24.21 -4.66
CA GLU A 17 -46.42 -25.10 -5.71
C GLU A 17 -44.94 -25.41 -5.54
N LYS A 18 -44.68 -26.71 -5.57
CA LYS A 18 -43.47 -27.44 -5.23
C LYS A 18 -42.58 -27.65 -6.47
N ARG A 19 -41.26 -27.55 -6.25
CA ARG A 19 -40.16 -28.38 -6.82
C ARG A 19 -39.79 -28.14 -8.30
N PRO A 20 -38.57 -28.52 -8.80
CA PRO A 20 -37.66 -29.58 -8.32
C PRO A 20 -36.16 -29.20 -8.15
N ASN A 21 -35.45 -29.73 -7.15
CA ASN A 21 -34.66 -30.98 -7.22
C ASN A 21 -33.46 -30.89 -8.20
N ARG A 22 -32.30 -30.42 -7.73
CA ARG A 22 -30.99 -30.82 -8.29
C ARG A 22 -30.13 -31.41 -7.17
N LYS A 23 -30.15 -32.74 -7.16
CA LYS A 23 -29.29 -33.63 -6.39
C LYS A 23 -27.87 -33.54 -6.97
N PHE A 24 -26.91 -33.01 -6.23
CA PHE A 24 -25.52 -33.37 -6.43
C PHE A 24 -25.20 -34.48 -5.44
N PHE A 25 -24.90 -35.64 -6.02
CA PHE A 25 -24.57 -36.88 -5.33
C PHE A 25 -23.33 -36.71 -4.45
N GLU A 26 -23.52 -36.82 -3.14
CA GLU A 26 -22.55 -37.47 -2.27
C GLU A 26 -22.42 -38.93 -2.71
N ARG A 27 -21.20 -39.33 -3.10
CA ARG A 27 -20.78 -40.73 -3.13
C ARG A 27 -19.51 -40.84 -2.30
N MET A 28 -19.67 -41.17 -1.03
CA MET A 28 -18.65 -41.84 -0.24
C MET A 28 -18.65 -43.34 -0.58
N PRO A 29 -17.51 -43.99 -0.79
CA PRO A 29 -17.36 -45.42 -0.62
C PRO A 29 -17.01 -45.73 0.84
N THR A 30 -17.91 -46.43 1.52
CA THR A 30 -17.71 -47.05 2.84
C THR A 30 -16.70 -48.20 2.73
N PRO A 31 -15.67 -48.29 3.59
CA PRO A 31 -14.86 -49.51 3.69
C PRO A 31 -15.57 -50.56 4.54
N ALA A 32 -15.78 -51.74 3.96
CA ALA A 32 -16.29 -52.94 4.62
C ALA A 32 -15.18 -53.66 5.40
N GLN A 33 -15.62 -54.32 6.48
CA GLN A 33 -14.87 -54.98 7.54
C GLN A 33 -14.08 -56.23 7.09
N GLY A 34 -12.87 -56.38 7.64
CA GLY A 34 -12.07 -57.61 7.68
C GLY A 34 -10.97 -57.48 8.75
N LEU A 35 -11.14 -58.17 9.89
CA LEU A 35 -10.29 -58.24 11.12
C LEU A 35 -8.91 -58.92 10.90
N PRO A 36 -7.96 -59.02 11.91
CA PRO A 36 -7.98 -58.58 13.32
C PRO A 36 -6.70 -57.89 13.91
N LYS A 37 -6.94 -57.18 15.04
CA LYS A 37 -6.16 -57.05 16.31
C LYS A 37 -4.61 -57.01 16.31
N ASN A 38 -4.05 -55.87 16.74
CA ASN A 38 -3.21 -55.71 17.96
C ASN A 38 -2.37 -54.42 17.90
N ALA A 39 -2.59 -53.47 18.82
CA ALA A 39 -1.58 -52.68 19.55
C ALA A 39 -2.23 -51.51 20.31
N ASP A 40 -2.26 -51.65 21.65
CA ASP A 40 -2.55 -50.61 22.63
C ASP A 40 -1.65 -49.36 22.44
N ARG A 41 -2.17 -48.13 22.45
CA ARG A 41 -2.46 -47.29 23.64
C ARG A 41 -1.33 -47.24 24.69
N SER A 42 -0.36 -46.35 24.47
CA SER A 42 0.28 -45.54 25.52
C SER A 42 1.16 -44.45 24.87
N ILE A 43 1.56 -43.43 25.64
CA ILE A 43 2.60 -42.40 25.36
C ILE A 43 2.12 -40.94 25.20
N TYR A 44 0.86 -40.60 25.56
CA TYR A 44 0.67 -39.31 26.27
C TYR A 44 0.93 -39.55 27.75
N GLY A 45 2.13 -39.17 28.21
CA GLY A 45 2.56 -39.28 29.61
C GLY A 45 3.85 -38.50 29.83
N HIS A 46 3.72 -37.36 30.50
CA HIS A 46 4.75 -36.39 30.82
C HIS A 46 5.66 -36.89 31.96
N GLY A 47 6.99 -36.75 31.82
CA GLY A 47 7.93 -36.76 32.96
C GLY A 47 9.27 -37.47 32.71
N GLY A 48 10.36 -36.69 32.66
CA GLY A 48 11.73 -37.17 32.99
C GLY A 48 12.83 -36.89 31.96
N ASP A 49 13.51 -35.76 32.11
CA ASP A 49 14.93 -35.45 31.85
C ASP A 49 15.70 -36.10 30.68
N ASN A 50 15.97 -35.32 29.62
CA ASN A 50 17.31 -34.83 29.25
C ASN A 50 17.36 -34.34 27.79
N ALA A 51 17.91 -33.13 27.63
CA ALA A 51 18.73 -32.63 26.52
C ALA A 51 18.21 -32.63 25.06
N ALA A 52 18.53 -31.49 24.41
CA ALA A 52 18.92 -31.33 23.01
C ALA A 52 17.86 -30.86 21.98
N ALA A 53 18.12 -29.62 21.55
CA ALA A 53 18.28 -29.21 20.15
C ALA A 53 17.06 -29.18 19.21
N GLY A 54 16.52 -27.96 19.10
CA GLY A 54 16.30 -27.22 17.85
C GLY A 54 16.30 -27.98 16.53
N GLN A 55 15.11 -28.21 16.01
CA GLN A 55 14.86 -28.66 14.64
C GLN A 55 14.83 -27.43 13.72
N GLN A 56 15.94 -27.16 13.02
CA GLN A 56 16.02 -26.26 11.87
C GLN A 56 16.25 -27.07 10.59
N ASN A 57 15.66 -26.60 9.50
CA ASN A 57 15.58 -27.23 8.18
C ASN A 57 16.94 -27.71 7.61
N PRO A 58 16.97 -28.85 6.87
CA PRO A 58 18.20 -29.54 6.45
C PRO A 58 18.66 -29.19 5.01
N GLU A 59 18.31 -28.03 4.45
CA GLU A 59 18.77 -27.65 3.09
C GLU A 59 20.18 -27.07 3.07
N TRP A 60 20.63 -26.40 4.14
CA TRP A 60 21.99 -25.84 4.22
C TRP A 60 23.08 -26.89 4.49
N VAL A 61 22.70 -28.06 5.02
CA VAL A 61 23.66 -29.14 5.35
C VAL A 61 24.11 -29.89 4.09
N GLN A 62 23.30 -29.90 3.01
CA GLN A 62 23.68 -30.57 1.76
C GLN A 62 24.74 -29.82 0.96
N SER A 63 24.89 -28.51 1.14
CA SER A 63 25.98 -27.76 0.51
C SER A 63 27.36 -27.96 1.17
N GLU A 64 27.42 -28.52 2.37
CA GLU A 64 28.70 -28.82 3.05
C GLU A 64 29.28 -30.21 2.69
N GLN A 65 28.53 -31.08 2.01
CA GLN A 65 28.91 -32.49 1.78
C GLN A 65 29.43 -32.82 0.37
N VAL A 66 29.84 -31.85 -0.45
CA VAL A 66 30.39 -32.13 -1.80
C VAL A 66 31.93 -31.99 -1.88
N LEU A 67 32.64 -31.79 -0.77
CA LEU A 67 34.10 -31.70 -0.76
C LEU A 67 34.73 -32.67 0.23
N VAL A 68 34.65 -33.97 -0.08
CA VAL A 68 35.52 -34.99 0.51
C VAL A 68 36.07 -35.84 -0.61
N TYR A 69 37.39 -36.07 -0.60
CA TYR A 69 38.24 -36.76 -1.57
C TYR A 69 38.90 -35.91 -2.67
N HIS A 70 39.66 -34.90 -2.27
CA HIS A 70 40.94 -34.65 -2.93
C HIS A 70 42.08 -35.03 -1.99
N ARG A 71 42.79 -36.07 -2.43
CA ARG A 71 43.94 -36.74 -1.82
C ARG A 71 45.13 -35.77 -1.79
N GLU A 72 45.80 -35.74 -0.65
CA GLU A 72 46.98 -34.95 -0.33
C GLU A 72 48.09 -35.07 -1.39
N GLU A 73 48.35 -33.96 -2.07
CA GLU A 73 49.71 -33.60 -2.52
C GLU A 73 50.08 -32.31 -1.79
N ASP A 74 51.10 -32.38 -0.94
CA ASP A 74 51.67 -31.24 -0.22
C ASP A 74 52.20 -30.21 -1.22
N GLN A 75 51.38 -29.19 -1.51
CA GLN A 75 51.83 -27.93 -2.12
C GLN A 75 52.00 -26.87 -1.02
N PRO A 76 53.24 -26.46 -0.69
CA PRO A 76 53.48 -25.36 0.23
C PRO A 76 53.13 -24.05 -0.48
N GLY A 77 51.87 -23.63 -0.38
CA GLY A 77 51.36 -22.41 -1.02
C GLY A 77 49.84 -22.25 -1.07
N GLY A 78 49.07 -23.31 -0.73
CA GLY A 78 47.59 -23.29 -0.81
C GLY A 78 46.85 -22.69 0.39
N GLU A 79 47.49 -22.53 1.55
CA GLU A 79 46.85 -22.01 2.78
C GLU A 79 46.51 -20.51 2.71
N ASP A 80 47.18 -19.77 1.83
CA ASP A 80 47.00 -18.33 1.69
C ASP A 80 45.81 -17.98 0.78
N TRP A 81 45.57 -18.74 -0.28
CA TRP A 81 44.48 -18.46 -1.24
C TRP A 81 43.09 -18.58 -0.62
N MET A 82 42.81 -19.65 0.15
CA MET A 82 41.50 -19.84 0.77
C MET A 82 41.24 -18.80 1.87
N SER A 83 42.30 -18.40 2.59
CA SER A 83 42.26 -17.34 3.59
C SER A 83 41.99 -15.98 2.95
N GLN A 84 42.65 -15.67 1.84
CA GLN A 84 42.37 -14.49 1.01
C GLN A 84 40.96 -14.50 0.43
N LEU A 85 40.44 -15.66 -0.03
CA LEU A 85 39.08 -15.77 -0.54
C LEU A 85 38.03 -15.52 0.56
N LYS A 86 38.25 -16.06 1.77
CA LYS A 86 37.39 -15.80 2.94
C LYS A 86 37.42 -14.32 3.33
N GLN A 87 38.61 -13.71 3.34
CA GLN A 87 38.76 -12.30 3.64
C GLN A 87 38.06 -11.41 2.59
N ASN A 88 38.24 -11.69 1.30
CA ASN A 88 37.56 -10.98 0.21
C ASN A 88 36.04 -11.15 0.26
N SER A 89 35.55 -12.35 0.57
CA SER A 89 34.12 -12.63 0.71
C SER A 89 33.53 -11.90 1.93
N MET A 90 34.25 -11.86 3.06
CA MET A 90 33.84 -11.10 4.24
C MET A 90 33.81 -9.59 3.96
N GLN A 91 34.81 -9.07 3.25
CA GLN A 91 34.84 -7.66 2.84
C GLN A 91 33.67 -7.35 1.90
N PHE A 92 33.41 -8.19 0.90
CA PHE A 92 32.27 -8.02 -0.01
C PHE A 92 30.92 -8.02 0.72
N LEU A 93 30.72 -8.94 1.67
CA LEU A 93 29.50 -9.00 2.47
C LEU A 93 29.36 -7.78 3.40
N ALA A 94 30.48 -7.29 3.95
CA ALA A 94 30.48 -6.07 4.76
C ALA A 94 30.14 -4.84 3.91
N ASP A 95 30.71 -4.73 2.72
CA ASP A 95 30.43 -3.65 1.78
C ASP A 95 28.96 -3.69 1.32
N GLN A 96 28.43 -4.89 1.03
CA GLN A 96 27.02 -5.08 0.66
C GLN A 96 26.06 -4.67 1.80
N ARG A 97 26.40 -5.02 3.04
CA ARG A 97 25.63 -4.55 4.23
C ARG A 97 25.71 -3.05 4.39
N GLY A 98 26.88 -2.44 4.17
CA GLY A 98 27.08 -1.00 4.24
C GLY A 98 26.21 -0.24 3.23
N VAL A 99 26.12 -0.75 2.00
CA VAL A 99 25.26 -0.18 0.95
C VAL A 99 23.78 -0.30 1.32
N GLN A 100 23.32 -1.47 1.77
CA GLN A 100 21.93 -1.66 2.18
C GLN A 100 21.52 -0.75 3.34
N LEU A 101 22.39 -0.60 4.35
CA LEU A 101 22.15 0.32 5.47
C LEU A 101 22.06 1.77 5.02
N GLN A 102 22.91 2.19 4.07
CA GLN A 102 22.84 3.53 3.50
C GLN A 102 21.53 3.78 2.74
N GLU A 103 21.04 2.79 1.99
CA GLU A 103 19.77 2.90 1.26
C GLU A 103 18.58 3.04 2.22
N ILE A 104 18.52 2.20 3.26
CA ILE A 104 17.48 2.28 4.30
C ILE A 104 17.51 3.64 4.99
N TYR A 105 18.70 4.14 5.33
CA TYR A 105 18.84 5.45 5.95
C TYR A 105 18.35 6.56 5.02
N LYS A 106 18.76 6.54 3.75
CA LYS A 106 18.29 7.51 2.75
C LYS A 106 16.77 7.49 2.63
N GLU A 107 16.17 6.31 2.48
CA GLU A 107 14.72 6.15 2.37
C GLU A 107 13.99 6.73 3.59
N SER A 108 14.48 6.47 4.80
CA SER A 108 13.89 7.00 6.04
C SER A 108 13.93 8.54 6.11
N VAL A 109 15.02 9.14 5.63
CA VAL A 109 15.22 10.60 5.59
C VAL A 109 14.28 11.22 4.56
N TYR A 110 14.17 10.63 3.37
CA TYR A 110 13.22 11.06 2.34
C TYR A 110 11.77 10.95 2.79
N LYS A 111 11.39 9.83 3.41
CA LYS A 111 10.05 9.64 3.96
C LYS A 111 9.67 10.76 4.94
N THR A 112 10.58 11.10 5.84
CA THR A 112 10.37 12.19 6.82
C THR A 112 10.28 13.55 6.14
N GLY A 113 11.16 13.84 5.17
CA GLY A 113 11.14 15.10 4.43
C GLY A 113 9.84 15.29 3.64
N ILE A 114 9.38 14.24 2.96
CA ILE A 114 8.11 14.24 2.22
C ILE A 114 6.93 14.48 3.16
N ALA A 115 6.87 13.80 4.30
CA ALA A 115 5.81 14.01 5.27
C ALA A 115 5.75 15.48 5.74
N VAL A 116 6.90 16.08 6.05
CA VAL A 116 7.01 17.50 6.42
C VAL A 116 6.55 18.43 5.29
N LEU A 117 6.90 18.12 4.04
CA LEU A 117 6.50 18.92 2.89
C LEU A 117 4.99 18.88 2.65
N VAL A 118 4.39 17.69 2.66
CA VAL A 118 2.95 17.52 2.48
C VAL A 118 2.19 18.14 3.64
N ASP A 119 2.68 18.04 4.87
CA ASP A 119 2.07 18.67 6.05
C ASP A 119 2.07 20.20 5.94
N LYS A 120 3.16 20.80 5.45
CA LYS A 120 3.22 22.25 5.14
C LYS A 120 2.21 22.65 4.08
N ILE A 121 2.10 21.89 2.99
CA ILE A 121 1.10 22.14 1.94
C ILE A 121 -0.32 22.03 2.51
N TYR A 122 -0.57 21.01 3.32
CA TYR A 122 -1.84 20.81 4.00
C TYR A 122 -2.19 22.00 4.91
N GLY A 123 -1.26 22.47 5.75
CA GLY A 123 -1.48 23.61 6.63
C GLY A 123 -1.85 24.90 5.88
N LEU A 124 -1.18 25.17 4.74
CA LEU A 124 -1.51 26.31 3.87
C LEU A 124 -2.90 26.18 3.24
N LEU A 125 -3.19 25.01 2.65
CA LEU A 125 -4.50 24.74 2.04
C LEU A 125 -5.64 24.75 3.08
N GLN A 126 -5.39 24.29 4.30
CA GLN A 126 -6.34 24.33 5.40
C GLN A 126 -6.67 25.78 5.80
N ARG A 127 -5.65 26.66 5.84
CA ARG A 127 -5.88 28.09 6.08
C ARG A 127 -6.75 28.71 4.99
N TYR A 128 -6.46 28.44 3.70
CA TYR A 128 -7.28 28.97 2.61
C TYR A 128 -8.69 28.40 2.61
N THR A 129 -8.84 27.12 2.94
CA THR A 129 -10.13 26.46 3.11
C THR A 129 -10.96 27.16 4.18
N TYR A 130 -10.36 27.48 5.33
CA TYR A 130 -11.05 28.19 6.41
C TYR A 130 -11.57 29.56 5.95
N GLU A 131 -10.70 30.39 5.36
CA GLU A 131 -11.08 31.72 4.88
C GLU A 131 -12.15 31.65 3.77
N PHE A 132 -11.97 30.76 2.81
CA PHE A 132 -12.90 30.60 1.68
C PHE A 132 -14.28 30.12 2.13
N ASN A 133 -14.33 29.19 3.08
CA ASN A 133 -15.59 28.64 3.58
C ASN A 133 -16.42 29.62 4.41
N GLN A 134 -15.85 30.74 4.87
CA GLN A 134 -16.66 31.82 5.46
C GLN A 134 -17.67 32.38 4.45
N ILE A 135 -17.32 32.33 3.16
CA ILE A 135 -18.14 32.84 2.05
C ILE A 135 -18.87 31.69 1.35
N ALA A 136 -18.18 30.58 1.11
CA ALA A 136 -18.73 29.43 0.38
C ALA A 136 -19.52 28.44 1.27
N GLY A 137 -19.65 28.72 2.56
CA GLY A 137 -20.34 27.87 3.53
C GLY A 137 -21.77 27.54 3.10
N GLY A 138 -22.11 26.24 3.08
CA GLY A 138 -23.44 25.77 2.68
C GLY A 138 -23.69 25.73 1.16
N THR A 139 -22.68 26.01 0.33
CA THR A 139 -22.76 25.89 -1.13
C THR A 139 -22.01 24.66 -1.64
N ASP A 140 -22.15 24.35 -2.93
CA ASP A 140 -21.41 23.26 -3.59
C ASP A 140 -19.90 23.55 -3.71
N LEU A 141 -19.48 24.80 -3.45
CA LEU A 141 -18.08 25.21 -3.39
C LEU A 141 -17.45 25.00 -2.01
N HIS A 142 -18.21 24.61 -0.99
CA HIS A 142 -17.65 24.33 0.33
C HIS A 142 -16.53 23.28 0.22
N VAL A 143 -15.36 23.60 0.76
CA VAL A 143 -14.17 22.73 0.71
C VAL A 143 -13.96 22.08 2.08
N SER A 144 -13.73 20.77 2.13
CA SER A 144 -13.30 20.07 3.34
C SER A 144 -11.92 19.46 3.15
N GLY A 145 -11.02 19.65 4.13
CA GLY A 145 -9.67 19.08 4.13
C GLY A 145 -9.56 17.88 5.06
N THR A 146 -8.81 16.86 4.65
CA THR A 146 -8.42 15.71 5.48
C THR A 146 -6.96 15.35 5.25
N ILE A 147 -6.24 15.01 6.32
CA ILE A 147 -4.89 14.45 6.25
C ILE A 147 -4.97 12.98 6.64
N SER A 148 -4.48 12.09 5.77
CA SER A 148 -4.50 10.64 5.99
C SER A 148 -3.20 10.12 6.60
N GLY A 149 -2.14 10.92 6.62
CA GLY A 149 -0.82 10.50 7.10
C GLY A 149 -0.21 9.43 6.20
N ASP A 150 0.46 8.45 6.82
CA ASP A 150 1.04 7.27 6.15
C ASP A 150 -0.06 6.29 5.74
N VAL A 151 -0.20 6.04 4.44
CA VAL A 151 -1.10 5.06 3.85
C VAL A 151 -0.28 4.04 3.08
N THR A 152 -0.18 2.81 3.61
CA THR A 152 0.47 1.69 2.93
C THR A 152 -0.53 0.98 2.03
N GLU A 153 -0.25 0.97 0.73
CA GLU A 153 -1.09 0.34 -0.29
C GLU A 153 -0.32 -0.81 -0.95
N VAL A 154 -1.04 -1.88 -1.32
CA VAL A 154 -0.48 -2.97 -2.12
C VAL A 154 -0.45 -2.54 -3.59
N THR A 155 0.74 -2.41 -4.14
CA THR A 155 0.94 -1.98 -5.54
C THR A 155 0.90 -3.16 -6.50
N ARG A 156 1.33 -4.34 -6.05
CA ARG A 156 1.42 -5.53 -6.91
C ARG A 156 1.06 -6.81 -6.17
N TYR A 157 0.31 -7.65 -6.87
CA TYR A 157 -0.03 -9.01 -6.43
C TYR A 157 0.61 -10.03 -7.36
N ASN A 158 1.15 -11.10 -6.79
CA ASN A 158 1.66 -12.24 -7.55
C ASN A 158 0.49 -13.05 -8.15
N ARG A 159 0.78 -13.96 -9.10
CA ARG A 159 -0.18 -14.93 -9.69
C ARG A 159 -0.94 -15.75 -8.64
N MET A 160 -0.36 -15.94 -7.45
CA MET A 160 -0.98 -16.64 -6.33
C MET A 160 -1.82 -15.73 -5.42
N ARG A 161 -2.05 -14.46 -5.80
CA ARG A 161 -2.74 -13.41 -5.02
C ARG A 161 -2.06 -13.04 -3.71
N GLU A 162 -0.79 -13.36 -3.59
CA GLU A 162 0.06 -12.89 -2.49
C GLU A 162 0.56 -11.48 -2.78
N VAL A 163 0.73 -10.70 -1.71
CA VAL A 163 1.27 -9.33 -1.78
C VAL A 163 2.73 -9.43 -2.21
N GLU A 164 3.05 -8.89 -3.38
CA GLU A 164 4.40 -8.88 -3.94
C GLU A 164 5.13 -7.57 -3.60
N GLU A 165 4.40 -6.45 -3.63
CA GLU A 165 4.96 -5.13 -3.41
C GLU A 165 3.97 -4.21 -2.70
N THR A 166 4.46 -3.45 -1.72
CA THR A 166 3.70 -2.41 -1.02
C THR A 166 4.43 -1.08 -1.14
N ALA A 167 3.66 -0.01 -1.26
CA ALA A 167 4.18 1.35 -1.25
C ALA A 167 3.47 2.15 -0.17
N THR A 168 4.24 2.91 0.60
CA THR A 168 3.68 3.81 1.61
C THR A 168 3.67 5.23 1.07
N TYR A 169 2.48 5.83 1.04
CA TYR A 169 2.25 7.17 0.55
C TYR A 169 1.87 8.08 1.71
N PHE A 170 2.37 9.31 1.71
CA PHE A 170 1.86 10.33 2.61
C PHE A 170 0.80 11.18 1.89
N ARG A 171 -0.40 11.27 2.45
CA ARG A 171 -1.57 11.80 1.71
C ARG A 171 -2.33 12.87 2.46
N CYS A 172 -2.73 13.91 1.74
CA CYS A 172 -3.79 14.80 2.16
C CYS A 172 -4.77 15.06 1.00
N ARG A 173 -6.01 15.39 1.35
CA ARG A 173 -7.11 15.57 0.40
C ARG A 173 -7.92 16.79 0.76
N PHE A 174 -8.30 17.57 -0.25
CA PHE A 174 -9.25 18.66 -0.15
C PHE A 174 -10.37 18.42 -1.14
N THR A 175 -11.61 18.40 -0.66
CA THR A 175 -12.77 17.97 -1.45
C THR A 175 -13.84 19.04 -1.44
N THR A 176 -14.37 19.35 -2.63
CA THR A 176 -15.68 19.99 -2.79
C THR A 176 -16.75 18.90 -2.93
N ARG A 177 -17.98 19.28 -3.27
CA ARG A 177 -19.04 18.32 -3.60
C ARG A 177 -18.72 17.48 -4.85
N HIS A 178 -17.96 18.03 -5.80
CA HIS A 178 -17.77 17.43 -7.12
C HIS A 178 -16.34 16.96 -7.37
N PHE A 179 -15.34 17.70 -6.90
CA PHE A 179 -13.93 17.42 -7.15
C PHE A 179 -13.13 17.26 -5.86
N ALA A 180 -12.03 16.54 -5.99
CA ALA A 180 -11.05 16.34 -4.95
C ALA A 180 -9.66 16.66 -5.48
N LEU A 181 -8.97 17.51 -4.74
CA LEU A 181 -7.54 17.71 -4.83
C LEU A 181 -6.87 16.71 -3.90
N VAL A 182 -6.05 15.83 -4.45
CA VAL A 182 -5.25 14.86 -3.69
C VAL A 182 -3.78 15.23 -3.82
N VAL A 183 -3.11 15.44 -2.69
CA VAL A 183 -1.65 15.63 -2.64
C VAL A 183 -1.03 14.37 -2.06
N ARG A 184 -0.14 13.76 -2.82
CA ARG A 184 0.46 12.45 -2.52
C ARG A 184 1.97 12.56 -2.57
N GLY A 185 2.62 12.23 -1.47
CA GLY A 185 4.07 12.10 -1.37
C GLY A 185 4.52 10.64 -1.49
N TYR A 186 5.53 10.39 -2.32
CA TYR A 186 6.20 9.11 -2.48
C TYR A 186 7.68 9.29 -2.84
N GLN A 187 8.57 8.60 -2.13
CA GLN A 187 10.04 8.66 -2.32
C GLN A 187 10.59 10.10 -2.30
N ASP A 188 11.03 10.62 -3.45
CA ASP A 188 11.56 11.99 -3.61
C ASP A 188 10.57 12.92 -4.31
N THR A 189 9.31 12.52 -4.45
CA THR A 189 8.31 13.29 -5.20
C THR A 189 7.02 13.54 -4.41
N VAL A 190 6.41 14.70 -4.65
CA VAL A 190 5.05 15.02 -4.23
C VAL A 190 4.24 15.36 -5.48
N GLU A 191 3.16 14.63 -5.69
CA GLU A 191 2.29 14.74 -6.84
C GLU A 191 0.93 15.28 -6.39
N ALA A 192 0.37 16.21 -7.15
CA ALA A 192 -0.98 16.71 -6.91
C ALA A 192 -1.90 16.25 -8.04
N TYR A 193 -3.06 15.71 -7.68
CA TYR A 193 -4.07 15.20 -8.61
C TYR A 193 -5.39 15.95 -8.39
N LEU A 194 -6.11 16.20 -9.48
CA LEU A 194 -7.46 16.72 -9.42
C LEU A 194 -8.38 15.73 -10.13
N LEU A 195 -9.30 15.16 -9.36
CA LEU A 195 -10.20 14.12 -9.85
C LEU A 195 -11.61 14.30 -9.29
N PRO A 196 -12.63 13.77 -9.97
CA PRO A 196 -13.98 13.70 -9.43
C PRO A 196 -14.05 12.92 -8.10
N VAL A 197 -14.86 13.38 -7.14
CA VAL A 197 -14.96 12.78 -5.80
C VAL A 197 -15.34 11.29 -5.84
N ASN A 198 -16.15 10.86 -6.81
CA ASN A 198 -16.52 9.45 -6.98
C ASN A 198 -15.34 8.55 -7.34
N MET A 199 -14.23 9.09 -7.85
CA MET A 199 -13.03 8.33 -8.20
C MET A 199 -12.02 8.24 -7.05
N VAL A 200 -12.11 9.12 -6.04
CA VAL A 200 -11.16 9.21 -4.91
C VAL A 200 -11.20 7.97 -4.00
N MET A 201 -12.31 7.23 -4.02
CA MET A 201 -12.50 6.02 -3.22
C MET A 201 -11.58 4.86 -3.65
N ALA A 202 -10.97 4.93 -4.84
CA ALA A 202 -10.24 3.82 -5.46
C ALA A 202 -8.70 3.88 -5.29
N LEU A 203 -8.20 4.60 -4.28
CA LEU A 203 -6.78 4.59 -3.86
C LEU A 203 -5.79 4.96 -5.00
N SER A 204 -4.48 4.68 -4.85
CA SER A 204 -3.45 5.10 -5.82
C SER A 204 -3.69 4.63 -7.26
N GLN A 205 -4.34 3.49 -7.45
CA GLN A 205 -4.57 2.93 -8.80
C GLN A 205 -5.48 3.79 -9.66
N SER A 206 -6.47 4.45 -9.04
CA SER A 206 -7.36 5.38 -9.73
C SER A 206 -6.70 6.72 -9.99
N GLU A 207 -5.93 7.24 -9.04
CA GLU A 207 -5.19 8.50 -9.17
C GLU A 207 -4.17 8.43 -10.31
N ASN A 208 -3.48 7.30 -10.46
CA ASN A 208 -2.50 7.09 -11.53
C ASN A 208 -3.11 7.07 -12.94
N GLN A 209 -4.43 6.97 -13.08
CA GLN A 209 -5.12 7.09 -14.37
C GLN A 209 -5.29 8.55 -14.80
N TYR A 210 -5.12 9.48 -13.87
CA TYR A 210 -5.21 10.91 -14.13
C TYR A 210 -3.81 11.52 -14.22
N PRO A 211 -3.55 12.41 -15.18
CA PRO A 211 -2.31 13.14 -15.20
C PRO A 211 -2.20 14.02 -13.94
N PRO A 212 -1.05 14.04 -13.26
CA PRO A 212 -0.86 14.94 -12.13
C PRO A 212 -0.96 16.39 -12.61
N LEU A 213 -1.63 17.24 -11.83
CA LEU A 213 -1.65 18.68 -12.04
C LEU A 213 -0.24 19.28 -11.98
N CYS A 214 0.57 18.77 -11.06
CA CYS A 214 1.97 19.14 -10.93
C CYS A 214 2.74 18.08 -10.15
N VAL A 215 4.06 18.06 -10.37
CA VAL A 215 5.00 17.19 -9.67
C VAL A 215 6.10 18.04 -9.05
N VAL A 216 6.24 17.92 -7.74
CA VAL A 216 7.29 18.53 -6.94
C VAL A 216 8.36 17.49 -6.66
N GLN A 217 9.60 17.78 -6.99
CA GLN A 217 10.75 16.97 -6.61
C GLN A 217 11.41 17.53 -5.36
N VAL A 218 11.71 16.66 -4.40
CA VAL A 218 12.38 16.96 -3.15
C VAL A 218 13.80 16.46 -3.21
N LYS A 219 14.74 17.31 -2.81
CA LYS A 219 16.15 16.95 -2.66
C LYS A 219 16.59 17.28 -1.25
N ILE A 220 17.02 16.26 -0.51
CA ILE A 220 17.54 16.43 0.84
C ILE A 220 19.06 16.53 0.74
N THR A 221 19.61 17.57 1.34
CA THR A 221 21.06 17.84 1.42
C THR A 221 21.44 18.10 2.87
N ASP A 222 22.74 18.12 3.18
CA ASP A 222 23.23 18.41 4.53
C ASP A 222 22.81 19.80 5.03
N GLN A 223 22.52 20.73 4.12
CA GLN A 223 22.03 22.08 4.40
C GLN A 223 20.51 22.13 4.64
N GLY A 224 19.80 21.01 4.46
CA GLY A 224 18.36 20.90 4.65
C GLY A 224 17.62 20.36 3.43
N MET A 225 16.29 20.45 3.51
CA MET A 225 15.37 20.01 2.46
C MET A 225 15.10 21.14 1.47
N MET A 226 15.39 20.89 0.20
CA MET A 226 15.01 21.74 -0.92
C MET A 226 13.94 21.05 -1.75
N TRP A 227 13.06 21.82 -2.38
CA TRP A 227 12.07 21.29 -3.32
C TRP A 227 12.02 22.18 -4.55
N ARG A 228 11.60 21.60 -5.69
CA ARG A 228 11.43 22.30 -6.96
C ARG A 228 10.34 21.62 -7.79
N MET A 229 9.75 22.34 -8.72
CA MET A 229 8.86 21.74 -9.72
C MET A 229 9.69 20.86 -10.66
N LYS A 230 9.26 19.62 -10.91
CA LYS A 230 10.01 18.65 -11.73
C LYS A 230 10.20 19.14 -13.16
N ASP A 231 9.14 19.70 -13.74
CA ASP A 231 9.10 20.16 -15.13
C ASP A 231 9.14 21.70 -15.24
N GLY A 232 9.33 22.41 -14.12
CA GLY A 232 9.26 23.87 -14.08
C GLY A 232 7.84 24.45 -14.27
N GLU A 233 6.84 23.60 -14.40
CA GLU A 233 5.43 23.98 -14.58
C GLU A 233 4.57 23.51 -13.41
N PRO A 234 3.71 24.39 -12.84
CA PRO A 234 3.70 25.85 -13.01
C PRO A 234 4.98 26.54 -12.48
N PRO A 235 5.33 27.76 -12.96
CA PRO A 235 6.52 28.50 -12.51
C PRO A 235 6.27 29.07 -11.10
N ILE A 236 6.50 28.23 -10.11
CA ILE A 236 6.21 28.49 -8.71
C ILE A 236 7.48 28.33 -7.88
N ASP A 237 7.80 29.37 -7.12
CA ASP A 237 9.03 29.45 -6.32
C ASP A 237 8.77 29.22 -4.82
N THR A 238 7.53 29.38 -4.37
CA THR A 238 7.16 29.28 -2.95
C THR A 238 6.02 28.29 -2.71
N LEU A 239 5.98 27.68 -1.52
CA LEU A 239 4.91 26.74 -1.17
C LEU A 239 3.55 27.42 -1.04
N ASP A 240 3.53 28.69 -0.65
CA ASP A 240 2.33 29.52 -0.56
C ASP A 240 1.71 29.71 -1.95
N GLN A 241 2.51 30.11 -2.94
CA GLN A 241 2.08 30.19 -4.34
C GLN A 241 1.59 28.83 -4.88
N LEU A 242 2.26 27.73 -4.53
CA LEU A 242 1.83 26.38 -4.93
C LEU A 242 0.46 26.05 -4.35
N ALA A 243 0.29 26.24 -3.05
CA ALA A 243 -0.97 25.98 -2.36
C ALA A 243 -2.10 26.88 -2.89
N MET A 244 -1.83 28.16 -3.13
CA MET A 244 -2.79 29.09 -3.75
C MET A 244 -3.22 28.61 -5.14
N TRP A 245 -2.26 28.20 -5.97
CA TRP A 245 -2.52 27.71 -7.31
C TRP A 245 -3.36 26.43 -7.27
N LEU A 246 -2.99 25.46 -6.45
CA LEU A 246 -3.72 24.20 -6.27
C LEU A 246 -5.16 24.44 -5.79
N PHE A 247 -5.34 25.32 -4.80
CA PHE A 247 -6.65 25.67 -4.28
C PHE A 247 -7.52 26.35 -5.36
N THR A 248 -6.93 27.27 -6.12
CA THR A 248 -7.60 27.95 -7.24
C THR A 248 -8.06 26.93 -8.28
N LYS A 249 -7.20 25.97 -8.66
CA LYS A 249 -7.58 24.90 -9.61
C LYS A 249 -8.76 24.06 -9.12
N LEU A 250 -8.78 23.69 -7.85
CA LEU A 250 -9.90 22.94 -7.25
C LEU A 250 -11.23 23.72 -7.36
N VAL A 251 -11.20 25.00 -6.99
CA VAL A 251 -12.38 25.86 -7.01
C VAL A 251 -12.85 26.12 -8.44
N ASP A 252 -11.94 26.44 -9.36
CA ASP A 252 -12.26 26.72 -10.75
C ASP A 252 -12.87 25.51 -11.46
N GLU A 253 -12.31 24.32 -11.24
CA GLU A 253 -12.85 23.11 -11.85
C GLU A 253 -14.25 22.77 -11.30
N THR A 254 -14.46 23.02 -10.00
CA THR A 254 -15.79 22.90 -9.40
C THR A 254 -16.77 23.90 -10.00
N LYS A 255 -16.37 25.17 -10.21
CA LYS A 255 -17.21 26.20 -10.85
C LYS A 255 -17.58 25.83 -12.29
N LYS A 256 -16.61 25.33 -13.08
CA LYS A 256 -16.86 24.87 -14.46
C LYS A 256 -17.90 23.77 -14.50
N CYS A 257 -17.81 22.80 -13.57
CA CYS A 257 -18.77 21.71 -13.47
C CYS A 257 -20.19 22.18 -13.12
N LEU A 258 -20.31 23.25 -12.34
CA LEU A 258 -21.59 23.86 -11.99
C LEU A 258 -22.15 24.76 -13.12
N GLY A 259 -21.41 24.94 -14.22
CA GLY A 259 -21.78 25.89 -15.28
C GLY A 259 -21.67 27.36 -14.85
N LEU A 260 -20.99 27.64 -13.73
CA LEU A 260 -20.80 28.99 -13.18
C LEU A 260 -19.59 29.71 -13.79
N SER A 261 -19.29 29.41 -15.06
CA SER A 261 -18.23 30.10 -15.80
C SER A 261 -18.75 31.48 -16.20
N GLY A 262 -18.39 32.50 -15.43
CA GLY A 262 -18.65 33.90 -15.78
C GLY A 262 -17.79 34.35 -16.96
#